data_AF-V9F1W5-F1
#
_entry.id   AF-V9F1W5-F1
#
_cell.length_a   1.000
_cell.length_b   1.000
_cell.length_c   1.000
_cell.angle_alpha   90.00
_cell.angle_beta   90.00
_cell.angle_gamma   90.00
#
_symmetry.space_group_name_H-M   'P 1'
#
loop_
_entity.id
_entity.type
_entity.pdbx_description
1 polymer ?
#
loop_
_entity_poly.entity_id
_entity_poly.type
_entity_poly.pdbx_seq_one_letter_code
_entity_poly.pdbx_strand_id
1 'polypeptide(L)'
;MTRPTIKGTKKKKRKQYKSGTLAGKERQSKQQLISKWRANDSKTKAACESGHARHLNFRERGMAAVLSKEAEEDIVLWINTLRKDGAPVSRTMLN
;
A
#
# COMPACT_ATOMS: atom_id res chain seq x y z
N MET A 1 36.18 3.72 -37.14
CA MET A 1 35.11 3.90 -36.13
C MET A 1 34.29 2.63 -36.06
N THR A 2 34.50 1.79 -35.04
CA THR A 2 33.88 0.46 -34.95
C THR A 2 32.73 0.48 -33.96
N ARG A 3 31.53 0.10 -34.41
CA ARG A 3 30.27 0.15 -33.64
C ARG A 3 30.30 -0.91 -32.53
N PRO A 4 30.08 -0.57 -31.24
CA PRO A 4 30.04 -1.57 -30.19
C PRO A 4 28.78 -2.44 -30.33
N THR A 5 28.99 -3.75 -30.40
CA THR A 5 27.92 -4.76 -30.46
C THR A 5 27.24 -4.89 -29.09
N ILE A 6 25.93 -4.68 -29.03
CA ILE A 6 25.13 -4.83 -27.81
C ILE A 6 25.08 -6.32 -27.46
N LYS A 7 25.79 -6.71 -26.39
CA LYS A 7 25.76 -8.08 -25.86
C LYS A 7 24.35 -8.40 -25.36
N GLY A 8 23.87 -9.58 -25.75
CA GLY A 8 22.50 -10.05 -25.56
C GLY A 8 21.95 -9.83 -24.15
N THR A 9 20.72 -9.33 -24.11
CA THR A 9 19.95 -9.18 -22.88
C THR A 9 19.72 -10.55 -22.25
N LYS A 10 20.17 -10.72 -21.00
CA LYS A 10 19.88 -11.93 -20.23
C LYS A 10 18.36 -12.05 -20.06
N LYS A 11 17.73 -13.00 -20.77
CA LYS A 11 16.33 -13.37 -20.54
C LYS A 11 16.19 -13.84 -19.09
N LYS A 12 15.57 -13.00 -18.26
CA LYS A 12 15.19 -13.32 -16.88
C LYS A 12 14.21 -14.49 -16.94
N LYS A 13 14.67 -15.70 -16.58
CA LYS A 13 13.82 -16.91 -16.56
C LYS A 13 12.63 -16.62 -15.63
N ARG A 14 11.41 -16.70 -16.16
CA ARG A 14 10.19 -16.61 -15.36
C ARG A 14 10.15 -17.81 -14.43
N LYS A 15 10.13 -17.57 -13.12
CA LYS A 15 9.96 -18.63 -12.11
C LYS A 15 8.58 -19.23 -12.35
N GLN A 16 8.53 -20.46 -12.88
CA GLN A 16 7.28 -21.21 -13.00
C GLN A 16 6.88 -21.66 -11.60
N TYR A 17 5.76 -21.12 -11.10
CA TYR A 17 5.14 -21.62 -9.89
C TYR A 17 4.39 -22.89 -10.27
N LYS A 18 4.89 -24.07 -9.89
CA LYS A 18 4.08 -25.29 -9.94
C LYS A 18 2.84 -25.04 -9.07
N SER A 19 1.65 -25.22 -9.62
CA SER A 19 0.42 -25.22 -8.82
C SER A 19 0.47 -26.44 -7.91
N GLY A 20 1.01 -26.27 -6.71
CA GLY A 20 0.95 -27.31 -5.69
C GLY A 20 -0.51 -27.54 -5.32
N THR A 21 -0.93 -28.81 -5.29
CA THR A 21 -2.22 -29.18 -4.72
C THR A 21 -2.23 -28.76 -3.26
N LEU A 22 -2.98 -27.72 -2.93
CA LEU A 22 -3.14 -27.26 -1.54
C LEU A 22 -4.07 -28.24 -0.81
N ALA A 23 -3.65 -28.73 0.35
CA ALA A 23 -4.45 -29.63 1.18
C ALA A 23 -5.54 -28.84 1.95
N GLY A 24 -6.64 -29.52 2.27
CA GLY A 24 -7.84 -29.05 2.98
C GLY A 24 -7.84 -27.60 3.50
N LYS A 25 -7.30 -27.37 4.70
CA LYS A 25 -7.32 -26.07 5.39
C LYS A 25 -6.57 -24.96 4.63
N GLU A 26 -5.44 -25.27 4.01
CA GLU A 26 -4.67 -24.30 3.24
C GLU A 26 -5.43 -23.89 1.97
N ARG A 27 -6.06 -24.86 1.30
CA ARG A 27 -6.93 -24.58 0.15
C ARG A 27 -8.10 -23.68 0.55
N GLN A 28 -8.77 -23.98 1.66
CA GLN A 28 -9.88 -23.16 2.16
C GLN A 28 -9.42 -21.74 2.50
N SER A 29 -8.29 -21.59 3.20
CA SER A 29 -7.71 -20.27 3.51
C SER A 29 -7.41 -19.46 2.25
N LYS A 30 -6.78 -20.08 1.23
CA LYS A 30 -6.53 -19.40 -0.05
C LYS A 30 -7.82 -19.07 -0.80
N GLN A 31 -8.82 -19.95 -0.78
CA GLN A 31 -10.13 -19.67 -1.37
C GLN A 31 -10.82 -18.49 -0.69
N GLN A 32 -10.80 -18.42 0.64
CA GLN A 32 -11.32 -17.27 1.39
C GLN A 32 -10.58 -15.98 1.03
N LEU A 33 -9.24 -16.04 0.93
CA LEU A 33 -8.43 -14.90 0.50
C LEU A 33 -8.82 -14.41 -0.91
N ILE A 34 -8.96 -15.33 -1.86
CA ILE A 34 -9.40 -15.02 -3.23
C ILE A 34 -10.80 -14.43 -3.23
N SER A 35 -11.73 -15.00 -2.47
CA SER A 35 -13.09 -14.48 -2.33
C SER A 35 -13.09 -13.07 -1.75
N LYS A 36 -12.27 -12.82 -0.72
CA LYS A 36 -12.09 -11.49 -0.11
C LYS A 36 -11.50 -10.49 -1.11
N TRP A 37 -10.53 -10.88 -1.92
CA TRP A 37 -9.97 -10.02 -2.97
C TRP A 37 -11.02 -9.70 -4.04
N ARG A 38 -11.80 -10.68 -4.48
CA ARG A 38 -12.90 -10.46 -5.44
C ARG A 38 -13.94 -9.49 -4.90
N ALA A 39 -14.33 -9.63 -3.63
CA ALA A 39 -15.27 -8.70 -2.99
C ALA A 39 -14.72 -7.27 -2.87
N ASN A 40 -13.39 -7.10 -2.79
CA ASN A 40 -12.72 -5.81 -2.66
C ASN A 40 -12.09 -5.31 -3.98
N ASP A 41 -12.41 -5.90 -5.12
CA ASP A 41 -11.81 -5.56 -6.43
C ASP A 41 -12.06 -4.08 -6.79
N SER A 42 -13.29 -3.60 -6.60
CA SER A 42 -13.66 -2.19 -6.83
C SER A 42 -12.86 -1.23 -5.95
N LYS A 43 -12.74 -1.54 -4.65
CA LYS A 43 -11.95 -0.74 -3.70
C LYS A 43 -10.46 -0.73 -4.07
N THR A 44 -9.93 -1.86 -4.53
CA THR A 44 -8.53 -1.97 -4.94
C THR A 44 -8.25 -1.14 -6.19
N LYS A 45 -9.16 -1.17 -7.18
CA LYS A 45 -9.06 -0.34 -8.38
C LYS A 45 -9.12 1.15 -8.07
N ALA A 46 -10.09 1.58 -7.25
CA ALA A 46 -10.18 2.97 -6.79
C ALA A 46 -8.93 3.43 -6.02
N ALA A 47 -8.33 2.55 -5.20
CA ALA A 47 -7.07 2.82 -4.51
C ALA A 47 -5.88 2.99 -5.48
N CYS A 48 -5.84 2.22 -6.57
CA CYS A 48 -4.82 2.38 -7.61
C CYS A 48 -4.99 3.71 -8.37
N GLU A 49 -6.23 4.09 -8.71
CA GLU A 49 -6.55 5.33 -9.42
C GLU A 49 -6.26 6.59 -8.60
N SER A 50 -6.48 6.53 -7.28
CA SER A 50 -6.19 7.63 -6.34
C SER A 50 -4.70 7.84 -6.05
N GLY A 51 -3.79 7.13 -6.73
CA GLY A 51 -2.34 7.25 -6.54
C GLY A 51 -1.79 6.47 -5.34
N HIS A 52 -2.62 5.70 -4.64
CA HIS A 52 -2.22 4.85 -3.51
C HIS A 52 -1.78 3.44 -3.92
N ALA A 53 -1.43 3.22 -5.21
CA ALA A 53 -1.03 1.92 -5.73
C ALA A 53 0.19 1.28 -5.01
N ARG A 54 1.01 2.09 -4.32
CA ARG A 54 2.16 1.60 -3.51
C ARG A 54 1.78 1.23 -2.07
N HIS A 55 0.55 1.51 -1.63
CA HIS A 55 0.11 1.20 -0.28
C HIS A 55 -0.16 -0.31 -0.17
N LEU A 56 0.50 -0.96 0.79
CA LEU A 56 0.27 -2.37 1.11
C LEU A 56 -1.06 -2.61 1.83
N ASN A 57 -1.61 -1.56 2.45
CA ASN A 57 -2.90 -1.59 3.14
C ASN A 57 -3.66 -0.29 2.81
N PHE A 58 -4.78 -0.40 2.11
CA PHE A 58 -5.70 0.71 1.92
C PHE A 58 -6.57 0.87 3.17
N ARG A 59 -6.61 2.07 3.72
CA ARG A 59 -7.43 2.43 4.89
C ARG A 59 -8.19 3.71 4.55
N GLU A 60 -9.43 3.80 5.02
CA GLU A 60 -10.19 5.04 4.91
C GLU A 60 -9.52 6.13 5.78
N ARG A 61 -9.63 7.39 5.34
CA ARG A 61 -9.19 8.54 6.15
C ARG A 61 -9.93 8.48 7.51
N GLY A 62 -9.19 8.65 8.61
CA GLY A 62 -9.74 8.53 9.97
C GLY A 62 -9.75 7.12 10.55
N MET A 63 -9.32 6.09 9.82
CA MET A 63 -9.06 4.74 10.36
C MET A 63 -7.58 4.53 10.71
N ALA A 64 -6.96 5.45 11.46
CA ALA A 64 -5.74 5.10 12.17
C ALA A 64 -6.11 4.24 13.39
N ALA A 65 -5.49 3.06 13.51
CA ALA A 65 -5.71 2.18 14.66
C ALA A 65 -5.13 2.74 15.99
N VAL A 66 -4.57 3.96 15.96
CA VAL A 66 -3.79 4.54 17.06
C VAL A 66 -4.54 5.68 17.73
N LEU A 67 -5.33 6.46 16.97
CA LEU A 67 -6.03 7.65 17.48
C LEU A 67 -7.47 7.66 16.97
N SER A 68 -8.38 8.18 17.79
CA SER A 68 -9.76 8.45 17.35
C SER A 68 -9.77 9.56 16.30
N LYS A 69 -10.85 9.62 15.52
CA LYS A 69 -11.05 10.68 14.51
C LYS A 69 -10.96 12.08 15.11
N GLU A 70 -11.56 12.28 16.28
CA GLU A 70 -11.53 13.56 17.02
C GLU A 70 -10.08 13.94 17.38
N ALA A 71 -9.29 12.98 17.87
CA ALA A 71 -7.89 13.22 18.20
C ALA A 71 -7.03 13.54 16.95
N GLU A 72 -7.33 12.95 15.79
CA GLU A 72 -6.68 13.33 14.53
C GLU A 72 -7.03 14.77 14.13
N GLU A 73 -8.30 15.17 14.27
CA GLU A 73 -8.77 16.52 13.95
C GLU A 73 -8.10 17.58 14.85
N ASP A 74 -7.96 17.30 16.14
CA ASP A 74 -7.26 18.17 17.09
C ASP A 74 -5.79 18.35 16.72
N ILE A 75 -5.10 17.26 16.35
CA ILE A 75 -3.70 17.33 15.88
C ILE A 75 -3.59 18.16 14.61
N VAL A 76 -4.52 17.98 13.65
CA VAL A 76 -4.53 18.76 12.41
C VAL A 76 -4.75 20.24 12.68
N LEU A 77 -5.68 20.58 13.57
CA LEU A 77 -5.92 21.96 13.98
C LEU A 77 -4.65 22.56 14.60
N TRP A 78 -4.02 21.85 15.53
CA TRP A 78 -2.79 22.27 16.20
C TRP A 78 -1.60 22.44 15.24
N ILE A 79 -1.42 21.53 14.27
CA ILE A 79 -0.37 21.69 13.24
C ILE A 79 -0.62 22.94 12.41
N ASN A 80 -1.88 23.18 12.03
CA ASN A 80 -2.24 24.31 11.19
C ASN A 80 -2.11 25.65 11.92
N THR A 81 -2.36 25.72 13.23
CA THR A 81 -2.09 26.93 14.01
C THR A 81 -0.59 27.23 14.06
N LEU A 82 0.25 26.23 14.36
CA LEU A 82 1.71 26.41 14.39
C LEU A 82 2.28 26.83 13.03
N ARG A 83 1.76 26.29 11.93
CA ARG A 83 2.18 26.70 10.57
C ARG A 83 1.76 28.12 10.24
N LYS A 84 0.59 28.58 10.70
CA LYS A 84 0.18 29.99 10.57
C LYS A 84 1.14 30.92 11.31
N ASP A 85 1.65 30.47 12.45
CA ASP A 85 2.64 31.21 13.25
C ASP A 85 4.07 31.10 12.68
N GLY A 86 4.26 30.45 11.52
CA GLY A 86 5.55 30.27 10.86
C GLY A 86 6.46 29.22 11.53
N ALA A 87 5.94 28.49 12.52
CA ALA A 87 6.70 27.46 13.23
C ALA A 87 6.69 26.13 12.44
N PRO A 88 7.87 25.54 12.15
CA PRO A 88 7.92 24.23 11.52
C PRO A 88 7.54 23.12 12.52
N VAL A 89 6.61 22.25 12.14
CA VAL A 89 6.26 21.05 12.91
C VAL A 89 7.11 19.87 12.47
N SER A 90 7.92 19.33 13.38
CA SER A 90 8.79 18.18 13.13
C SER A 90 8.16 16.86 13.60
N ARG A 91 8.70 15.74 13.11
CA ARG A 91 8.20 14.38 13.46
C ARG A 91 8.26 14.09 14.96
N THR A 92 9.25 14.63 15.68
CA THR A 92 9.42 14.44 17.13
C THR A 92 8.33 15.10 17.96
N MET A 93 7.61 16.07 17.38
CA MET A 93 6.49 16.76 18.05
C MET A 93 5.16 16.00 17.95
N LEU A 94 5.11 14.92 17.17
CA LEU A 94 3.90 14.16 16.83
C LEU A 94 3.94 12.71 17.34
N ASN A 95 4.84 12.44 18.29
CA ASN A 95 5.21 11.08 18.68
C ASN A 95 4.63 10.68 20.03
#